data_AF-A0A2S9YGB3-F1
#
_entry.id   AF-A0A2S9YGB3-F1
#
_cell.length_a   1.000
_cell.length_b   1.000
_cell.length_c   1.000
_cell.angle_alpha   90.00
_cell.angle_beta   90.00
_cell.angle_gamma   90.00
#
_symmetry.space_group_name_H-M   'P 1'
#
loop_
_entity.id
_entity.type
_entity.pdbx_description
1 polymer ?
#
loop_
_entity_poly.entity_id
_entity_poly.type
_entity_poly.pdbx_seq_one_letter_code
_entity_poly.pdbx_strand_id
1 'polypeptide(L)'
;MTNKTPYIFSLLACLGLALAPVGCAKDPGDDDGAFGDTDTTGDGDGDESGTGDQGDTETGDGDGDTGDGDGDTGDGDGDTGGDAPNGATCTSDGECLSGNCYIVPLLGGQCGECNEDADCSEGGCTAPNPFENNGSTCNMGEAGGGCETDDVCMEGLSCGNVLSLVGGLITMDTCGQCASDNDCTDQICAPVVSVEDFSGENTCIEANSLPQDSYCKLEGNGDEACGSGICSTIDIEGLAEVGACGECNTDDDCDEGTCQAGEFVIETGSLVGSTCVI
;
A
#
# COMPACT_ATOMS: atom_id res chain seq x y z
N MET A 1 32.65 -37.19 -20.16
CA MET A 1 31.74 -38.21 -20.74
C MET A 1 30.69 -38.46 -19.66
N THR A 2 29.47 -37.92 -19.71
CA THR A 2 28.52 -37.92 -20.82
C THR A 2 27.57 -36.72 -20.66
N ASN A 3 27.55 -35.86 -21.67
CA ASN A 3 26.60 -34.77 -21.91
C ASN A 3 25.17 -35.32 -22.03
N LYS A 4 24.17 -34.59 -21.50
CA LYS A 4 22.77 -34.61 -22.00
C LYS A 4 21.94 -33.46 -21.42
N THR A 5 21.94 -32.34 -22.15
CA THR A 5 20.80 -31.42 -22.34
C THR A 5 20.56 -31.46 -23.85
N PRO A 6 19.32 -31.58 -24.39
CA PRO A 6 18.42 -30.42 -24.44
C PRO A 6 16.91 -30.74 -24.41
N TYR A 7 16.11 -29.83 -23.86
CA TYR A 7 14.73 -29.65 -24.30
C TYR A 7 14.46 -28.16 -24.52
N ILE A 8 14.61 -27.78 -25.78
CA ILE A 8 14.09 -26.57 -26.40
C ILE A 8 12.62 -26.88 -26.69
N PHE A 9 11.68 -26.18 -26.06
CA PHE A 9 10.31 -26.09 -26.54
C PHE A 9 10.05 -24.66 -26.99
N SER A 10 10.06 -24.48 -28.31
CA SER A 10 9.43 -23.35 -28.98
C SER A 10 7.95 -23.28 -28.60
N LEU A 11 7.52 -22.13 -28.10
CA LEU A 11 6.14 -21.68 -28.18
C LEU A 11 6.14 -20.27 -28.77
N LEU A 12 6.17 -20.28 -30.09
CA LEU A 12 5.89 -19.16 -30.99
C LEU A 12 4.44 -19.32 -31.43
N ALA A 13 3.54 -18.39 -31.11
CA ALA A 13 2.45 -17.96 -32.01
C ALA A 13 1.44 -17.00 -31.33
N CYS A 14 1.39 -15.80 -31.90
CA CYS A 14 0.17 -15.07 -32.25
C CYS A 14 -0.68 -14.43 -31.13
N LEU A 15 -0.37 -13.18 -30.81
CA LEU A 15 -1.43 -12.18 -30.67
C LEU A 15 -1.02 -10.86 -31.33
N GLY A 16 -1.30 -10.78 -32.63
CA GLY A 16 -1.30 -9.51 -33.34
C GLY A 16 -2.69 -8.88 -33.21
N LEU A 17 -2.78 -7.77 -32.48
CA LEU A 17 -3.91 -6.85 -32.60
C LEU A 17 -3.35 -5.48 -33.03
N ALA A 18 -3.43 -5.24 -34.34
CA ALA A 18 -3.23 -3.94 -34.92
C ALA A 18 -4.50 -3.10 -34.70
N LEU A 19 -4.40 -2.04 -33.90
CA LEU A 19 -5.35 -0.93 -33.91
C LEU A 19 -4.61 0.31 -34.40
N ALA A 20 -4.99 0.73 -35.60
CA ALA A 20 -4.52 1.93 -36.29
C ALA A 20 -5.06 3.21 -35.62
N PRO A 21 -4.38 4.35 -35.80
CA PRO A 21 -4.73 5.62 -35.17
C PRO A 21 -5.98 6.25 -35.82
N VAL A 22 -6.95 6.64 -35.00
CA VAL A 22 -8.01 7.58 -35.41
C VAL A 22 -7.46 8.99 -35.18
N GLY A 23 -6.96 9.59 -36.27
CA GLY A 23 -6.74 11.02 -36.34
C GLY A 23 -8.07 11.77 -36.45
N CYS A 24 -8.34 12.65 -35.50
CA CYS A 24 -9.28 13.75 -35.64
C CYS A 24 -8.51 15.06 -35.37
N ALA A 25 -8.07 15.71 -36.44
CA ALA A 25 -7.74 17.13 -36.43
C ALA A 25 -8.95 17.91 -36.98
N LYS A 26 -9.20 19.11 -36.40
CA LYS A 26 -10.03 20.27 -36.83
C LYS A 26 -10.94 20.73 -35.68
N ASP A 27 -11.02 21.98 -35.23
CA ASP A 27 -10.48 23.33 -35.56
C ASP A 27 -10.62 24.19 -34.27
N PRO A 28 -10.00 25.39 -34.16
CA PRO A 28 -10.18 26.30 -33.05
C PRO A 28 -11.46 27.13 -33.23
N GLY A 29 -12.15 27.40 -32.12
CA GLY A 29 -13.28 28.32 -32.07
C GLY A 29 -13.33 29.02 -30.73
N ASP A 30 -12.98 30.30 -30.74
CA ASP A 30 -13.36 31.30 -29.74
C ASP A 30 -14.88 31.22 -29.47
N ASP A 31 -15.29 31.30 -28.21
CA ASP A 31 -16.51 32.01 -27.85
C ASP A 31 -16.45 32.49 -26.40
N ASP A 32 -16.45 33.82 -26.29
CA ASP A 32 -16.60 34.60 -25.07
C ASP A 32 -18.00 34.38 -24.45
N GLY A 33 -18.09 34.24 -23.13
CA GLY A 33 -19.39 34.06 -22.47
C GLY A 33 -19.37 34.31 -20.97
N ALA A 34 -19.45 35.59 -20.60
CA ALA A 34 -19.68 36.05 -19.24
C ALA A 34 -21.07 35.66 -18.66
N PHE A 35 -21.18 35.83 -17.34
CA PHE A 35 -22.37 35.96 -16.47
C PHE A 35 -22.93 34.70 -15.80
N GLY A 36 -23.08 34.79 -14.47
CA GLY A 36 -24.14 34.07 -13.76
C GLY A 36 -23.87 33.78 -12.28
N ASP A 37 -23.98 34.80 -11.44
CA ASP A 37 -24.28 34.65 -10.00
C ASP A 37 -25.43 33.66 -9.77
N THR A 38 -25.33 32.79 -8.77
CA THR A 38 -26.51 32.34 -8.03
C THR A 38 -26.15 31.87 -6.62
N ASP A 39 -26.46 32.74 -5.67
CA ASP A 39 -26.80 32.43 -4.28
C ASP A 39 -27.68 31.18 -4.19
N THR A 40 -27.39 30.29 -3.24
CA THR A 40 -28.44 29.59 -2.48
C THR A 40 -27.99 29.40 -1.03
N THR A 41 -28.58 30.22 -0.17
CA THR A 41 -28.74 29.98 1.27
C THR A 41 -29.64 28.77 1.52
N GLY A 42 -29.33 28.00 2.56
CA GLY A 42 -30.13 26.86 3.00
C GLY A 42 -29.99 26.65 4.50
N ASP A 43 -30.70 27.47 5.27
CA ASP A 43 -30.99 27.25 6.68
C ASP A 43 -31.87 26.00 6.84
N GLY A 44 -31.52 25.13 7.80
CA GLY A 44 -32.28 23.94 8.15
C GLY A 44 -32.27 23.70 9.66
N ASP A 45 -33.03 24.53 10.38
CA ASP A 45 -33.44 24.29 11.77
C ASP A 45 -34.48 23.17 11.85
N GLY A 46 -34.35 22.31 12.87
CA GLY A 46 -35.45 21.57 13.49
C GLY A 46 -35.43 20.05 13.31
N ASP A 47 -35.25 19.30 14.41
CA ASP A 47 -36.44 18.83 15.13
C ASP A 47 -36.12 18.28 16.53
N GLU A 48 -37.09 18.54 17.40
CA GLU A 48 -37.16 18.26 18.83
C GLU A 48 -38.11 17.05 19.03
N SER A 49 -37.68 15.99 19.71
CA SER A 49 -38.52 14.90 20.28
C SER A 49 -37.58 13.92 21.00
N GLY A 50 -37.80 13.38 22.20
CA GLY A 50 -38.93 13.40 23.10
C GLY A 50 -38.57 12.58 24.34
N THR A 51 -39.27 12.87 25.42
CA THR A 51 -39.17 12.30 26.78
C THR A 51 -39.39 10.79 26.87
N GLY A 52 -38.64 10.11 27.75
CA GLY A 52 -38.87 8.71 28.11
C GLY A 52 -38.14 8.27 29.39
N ASP A 53 -38.64 8.74 30.52
CA ASP A 53 -38.37 8.26 31.88
C ASP A 53 -38.78 6.78 32.04
N GLN A 54 -37.94 5.95 32.66
CA GLN A 54 -38.40 4.95 33.61
C GLN A 54 -37.27 4.42 34.50
N GLY A 55 -37.41 4.77 35.77
CA GLY A 55 -36.50 4.43 36.86
C GLY A 55 -36.46 2.97 37.23
N ASP A 56 -35.27 2.66 37.73
CA ASP A 56 -34.84 1.53 38.53
C ASP A 56 -35.71 1.34 39.78
N THR A 57 -36.14 0.11 40.05
CA THR A 57 -36.59 -0.30 41.39
C THR A 57 -36.33 -1.79 41.58
N GLU A 58 -35.41 -2.07 42.49
CA GLU A 58 -35.03 -3.38 42.99
C GLU A 58 -36.15 -4.17 43.70
N THR A 59 -35.86 -5.46 43.89
CA THR A 59 -36.31 -6.43 44.92
C THR A 59 -37.32 -7.51 44.51
N GLY A 60 -36.88 -8.77 44.65
CA GLY A 60 -37.75 -9.94 44.69
C GLY A 60 -37.03 -11.27 44.53
N ASP A 61 -36.63 -11.88 45.66
CA ASP A 61 -36.09 -13.23 45.79
C ASP A 61 -37.00 -14.31 45.18
N GLY A 62 -36.39 -15.30 44.51
CA GLY A 62 -37.08 -16.48 43.97
C GLY A 62 -36.20 -17.72 44.05
N ASP A 63 -36.40 -18.48 45.13
CA ASP A 63 -35.81 -19.79 45.41
C ASP A 63 -36.12 -20.84 44.33
N GLY A 64 -35.09 -21.62 43.97
CA GLY A 64 -35.18 -23.07 43.83
C GLY A 64 -35.67 -23.66 42.50
N ASP A 65 -34.74 -24.22 41.72
CA ASP A 65 -34.96 -25.54 41.13
C ASP A 65 -33.63 -26.29 40.92
N THR A 66 -33.43 -27.36 41.70
CA THR A 66 -32.44 -28.41 41.42
C THR A 66 -33.14 -29.47 40.59
N GLY A 67 -33.04 -29.33 39.27
CA GLY A 67 -33.60 -30.26 38.29
C GLY A 67 -32.49 -30.96 37.52
N ASP A 68 -32.52 -32.29 37.58
CA ASP A 68 -31.59 -33.24 36.99
C ASP A 68 -31.45 -33.15 35.46
N GLY A 69 -30.22 -33.39 35.04
CA GLY A 69 -29.75 -33.85 33.73
C GLY A 69 -30.74 -33.99 32.58
N ASP A 70 -30.47 -33.21 31.53
CA ASP A 70 -30.28 -33.77 30.20
C ASP A 70 -28.96 -33.22 29.67
N GLY A 71 -28.06 -34.14 29.30
CA GLY A 71 -26.80 -33.82 28.64
C GLY A 71 -27.10 -33.25 27.27
N ASP A 72 -27.31 -31.94 27.23
CA ASP A 72 -27.22 -31.19 26.00
C ASP A 72 -25.73 -31.11 25.66
N THR A 73 -25.31 -31.85 24.64
CA THR A 73 -24.07 -31.53 23.90
C THR A 73 -24.30 -30.28 23.06
N GLY A 74 -24.92 -29.26 23.66
CA GLY A 74 -25.28 -28.00 23.07
C GLY A 74 -24.02 -27.32 22.61
N ASP A 75 -23.73 -27.50 21.33
CA ASP A 75 -23.57 -26.43 20.38
C ASP A 75 -22.67 -25.30 20.87
N GLY A 76 -21.38 -25.51 20.61
CA GLY A 76 -20.43 -24.48 20.22
C GLY A 76 -20.58 -23.17 20.97
N ASP A 77 -19.97 -23.12 22.16
CA ASP A 77 -19.51 -21.85 22.71
C ASP A 77 -18.89 -21.07 21.55
N GLY A 78 -19.52 -19.95 21.24
CA GLY A 78 -19.33 -19.20 20.01
C GLY A 78 -17.98 -18.52 19.95
N ASP A 79 -16.91 -19.32 19.89
CA ASP A 79 -15.62 -18.94 19.37
C ASP A 79 -15.81 -18.79 17.86
N THR A 80 -16.41 -17.66 17.46
CA THR A 80 -16.44 -17.21 16.07
C THR A 80 -15.06 -16.78 15.58
N GLY A 81 -14.03 -16.85 16.43
CA GLY A 81 -12.63 -16.70 16.07
C GLY A 81 -12.05 -18.02 15.59
N GLY A 82 -11.26 -17.98 14.53
CA GLY A 82 -10.61 -19.16 14.02
C GLY A 82 -9.41 -19.58 14.87
N ASP A 83 -8.84 -20.73 14.57
CA ASP A 83 -7.69 -21.29 15.33
C ASP A 83 -6.33 -20.89 14.73
N ALA A 84 -6.31 -20.15 13.62
CA ALA A 84 -5.08 -19.90 12.89
C ALA A 84 -4.21 -18.85 13.62
N PRO A 85 -2.94 -19.17 13.95
CA PRO A 85 -2.05 -18.22 14.62
C PRO A 85 -1.63 -17.09 13.67
N ASN A 86 -1.09 -15.99 14.22
CA ASN A 86 -0.47 -14.94 13.42
C ASN A 86 0.60 -15.52 12.47
N GLY A 87 0.62 -15.01 11.24
CA GLY A 87 1.42 -15.51 10.13
C GLY A 87 0.82 -16.68 9.35
N ALA A 88 -0.29 -17.26 9.80
CA ALA A 88 -1.00 -18.28 9.03
C ALA A 88 -1.74 -17.65 7.85
N THR A 89 -1.82 -18.37 6.73
CA THR A 89 -2.62 -17.91 5.57
C THR A 89 -4.10 -17.91 5.90
N CYS A 90 -4.82 -16.88 5.47
CA CYS A 90 -6.26 -16.74 5.69
C CYS A 90 -6.96 -16.15 4.46
N THR A 91 -8.27 -16.35 4.38
CA THR A 91 -9.14 -15.67 3.40
C THR A 91 -10.21 -14.79 4.03
N SER A 92 -10.36 -14.86 5.35
CA SER A 92 -11.27 -14.04 6.14
C SER A 92 -10.81 -13.95 7.59
N ASP A 93 -11.22 -12.87 8.25
CA ASP A 93 -10.96 -12.56 9.66
C ASP A 93 -11.31 -13.70 10.62
N GLY A 94 -12.45 -14.36 10.40
CA GLY A 94 -12.93 -15.47 11.22
C GLY A 94 -12.07 -16.74 11.14
N GLU A 95 -11.05 -16.79 10.30
CA GLU A 95 -10.07 -17.89 10.27
C GLU A 95 -8.93 -17.68 11.28
N CYS A 96 -8.71 -16.45 11.71
CA CYS A 96 -7.59 -16.04 12.54
C CYS A 96 -7.94 -16.04 14.03
N LEU A 97 -6.98 -16.44 14.86
CA LEU A 97 -7.10 -16.43 16.32
C LEU A 97 -7.23 -15.00 16.88
N SER A 98 -6.60 -14.05 16.21
CA SER A 98 -6.75 -12.62 16.47
C SER A 98 -8.09 -12.05 15.99
N GLY A 99 -8.78 -12.76 15.10
CA GLY A 99 -9.91 -12.23 14.35
C GLY A 99 -9.52 -11.30 13.19
N ASN A 100 -8.23 -11.17 12.85
CA ASN A 100 -7.76 -10.21 11.84
C ASN A 100 -6.96 -10.91 10.74
N CYS A 101 -7.47 -10.84 9.50
CA CYS A 101 -6.84 -11.35 8.29
C CYS A 101 -6.42 -10.19 7.39
N TYR A 102 -5.13 -9.85 7.37
CA TYR A 102 -4.60 -8.81 6.51
C TYR A 102 -4.45 -9.34 5.08
N ILE A 103 -5.27 -8.84 4.14
CA ILE A 103 -5.28 -9.29 2.75
C ILE A 103 -4.48 -8.33 1.88
N VAL A 104 -3.34 -8.82 1.36
CA VAL A 104 -2.60 -8.11 0.31
C VAL A 104 -3.09 -8.61 -1.05
N PRO A 105 -3.62 -7.73 -1.92
CA PRO A 105 -4.03 -8.13 -3.26
C PRO A 105 -2.89 -8.84 -4.00
N LEU A 106 -3.21 -9.93 -4.73
CA LEU A 106 -2.28 -10.83 -5.43
C LEU A 106 -1.40 -11.73 -4.55
N LEU A 107 -1.08 -11.34 -3.31
CA LEU A 107 -0.24 -12.13 -2.40
C LEU A 107 -1.03 -12.99 -1.39
N GLY A 108 -2.32 -12.70 -1.21
CA GLY A 108 -3.21 -13.44 -0.32
C GLY A 108 -3.34 -12.81 1.07
N GLY A 109 -4.02 -13.51 1.98
CA GLY A 109 -4.22 -13.05 3.36
C GLY A 109 -3.28 -13.73 4.34
N GLN A 110 -2.84 -12.99 5.35
CA GLN A 110 -2.15 -13.52 6.53
C GLN A 110 -2.83 -13.05 7.82
N CYS A 111 -3.00 -13.97 8.76
CA CYS A 111 -3.48 -13.65 10.10
C CYS A 111 -2.46 -12.76 10.79
N GLY A 112 -2.91 -11.70 11.44
CA GLY A 112 -2.05 -10.80 12.20
C GLY A 112 -2.79 -10.18 13.37
N GLU A 113 -2.14 -9.29 14.09
CA GLU A 113 -2.73 -8.61 15.24
C GLU A 113 -3.81 -7.60 14.83
N CYS A 114 -3.73 -7.07 13.61
CA CYS A 114 -4.61 -6.04 13.06
C CYS A 114 -4.78 -6.25 11.54
N ASN A 115 -5.86 -5.77 10.94
CA ASN A 115 -5.98 -5.60 9.50
C ASN A 115 -6.25 -4.12 9.10
N GLU A 116 -6.62 -3.29 10.06
CA GLU A 116 -6.79 -1.84 9.95
C GLU A 116 -6.25 -1.11 11.19
N ASP A 117 -6.04 0.20 11.10
CA ASP A 117 -5.55 1.01 12.24
C ASP A 117 -6.48 0.94 13.46
N ALA A 118 -7.79 0.77 13.24
CA ALA A 118 -8.80 0.73 14.30
C ALA A 118 -8.73 -0.51 15.21
N ASP A 119 -8.03 -1.56 14.77
CA ASP A 119 -7.76 -2.73 15.61
C ASP A 119 -6.70 -2.46 16.68
N CYS A 120 -5.89 -1.41 16.49
CA CYS A 120 -4.82 -1.04 17.38
C CYS A 120 -5.33 -0.03 18.41
N SER A 121 -5.07 -0.29 19.69
CA SER A 121 -5.53 0.61 20.77
C SER A 121 -4.88 1.99 20.72
N GLU A 122 -3.66 2.05 20.18
CA GLU A 122 -2.84 3.24 19.93
C GLU A 122 -1.99 2.95 18.68
N GLY A 123 -1.68 3.98 17.89
CA GLY A 123 -0.89 3.85 16.66
C GLY A 123 -1.65 3.16 15.52
N GLY A 124 -0.92 2.51 14.61
CA GLY A 124 -1.48 1.97 13.36
C GLY A 124 -1.18 0.49 13.14
N CYS A 125 -1.61 -0.03 11.99
CA CYS A 125 -1.38 -1.42 11.59
C CYS A 125 -0.24 -1.54 10.56
N THR A 126 0.86 -2.20 10.93
CA THR A 126 1.95 -2.49 9.99
C THR A 126 1.62 -3.74 9.19
N ALA A 127 1.64 -3.61 7.85
CA ALA A 127 1.39 -4.70 6.91
C ALA A 127 2.38 -5.86 7.12
N PRO A 128 1.95 -7.12 6.92
CA PRO A 128 2.85 -8.26 7.04
C PRO A 128 3.93 -8.22 5.95
N ASN A 129 5.18 -8.52 6.31
CA ASN A 129 6.19 -8.85 5.31
C ASN A 129 5.80 -10.19 4.63
N PRO A 130 5.54 -10.23 3.31
CA PRO A 130 5.10 -11.44 2.61
C PRO A 130 6.16 -12.54 2.56
N PHE A 131 7.42 -12.22 2.88
CA PHE A 131 8.53 -13.17 2.96
C PHE A 131 8.71 -13.75 4.36
N GLU A 132 8.00 -13.21 5.35
CA GLU A 132 7.96 -13.69 6.72
C GLU A 132 6.59 -14.31 7.06
N ASN A 133 6.52 -15.07 8.15
CA ASN A 133 5.26 -15.67 8.64
C ASN A 133 4.91 -15.09 10.02
N ASN A 134 4.97 -13.76 10.14
CA ASN A 134 4.70 -13.06 11.42
C ASN A 134 3.31 -12.40 11.45
N GLY A 135 2.66 -12.23 10.29
CA GLY A 135 1.41 -11.47 10.20
C GLY A 135 1.63 -9.96 10.32
N SER A 136 0.55 -9.19 10.20
CA SER A 136 0.52 -7.76 10.53
C SER A 136 0.64 -7.56 12.03
N THR A 137 1.20 -6.41 12.43
CA THR A 137 1.44 -6.08 13.85
C THR A 137 1.01 -4.65 14.15
N CYS A 138 0.41 -4.44 15.32
CA CYS A 138 0.15 -3.08 15.78
C CYS A 138 1.47 -2.37 16.11
N ASN A 139 1.56 -1.09 15.72
CA ASN A 139 2.69 -0.22 15.99
C ASN A 139 2.23 1.03 16.77
N MET A 140 3.15 1.92 17.14
CA MET A 140 2.86 3.10 17.96
C MET A 140 2.93 4.40 17.14
N GLY A 141 2.84 4.32 15.83
CA GLY A 141 2.95 5.47 14.92
C GLY A 141 4.37 5.93 14.67
N GLU A 142 5.37 5.11 14.99
CA GLU A 142 6.77 5.44 14.73
C GLU A 142 7.09 5.50 13.24
N ALA A 143 8.24 6.10 12.91
CA ALA A 143 8.68 6.22 11.53
C ALA A 143 8.88 4.84 10.87
N GLY A 144 8.28 4.65 9.70
CA GLY A 144 8.17 3.37 8.99
C GLY A 144 7.07 2.43 9.48
N GLY A 145 6.36 2.78 10.57
CA GLY A 145 5.18 2.05 11.03
C GLY A 145 4.01 2.25 10.05
N GLY A 146 3.27 1.18 9.77
CA GLY A 146 2.10 1.25 8.89
C GLY A 146 0.98 2.11 9.47
N CYS A 147 0.27 2.80 8.59
CA CYS A 147 -0.81 3.71 8.92
C CYS A 147 -1.83 3.80 7.77
N GLU A 148 -3.06 4.19 8.10
CA GLU A 148 -4.10 4.58 7.15
C GLU A 148 -4.37 6.09 7.21
N THR A 149 -4.04 6.73 8.34
CA THR A 149 -4.31 8.16 8.57
C THR A 149 -3.17 8.84 9.33
N ASP A 150 -3.09 10.17 9.25
CA ASP A 150 -2.09 10.95 10.02
C ASP A 150 -2.30 10.86 11.54
N ASP A 151 -3.52 10.55 12.00
CA ASP A 151 -3.89 10.57 13.42
C ASP A 151 -3.17 9.47 14.23
N VAL A 152 -2.73 8.40 13.56
CA VAL A 152 -1.99 7.31 14.20
C VAL A 152 -0.50 7.57 14.30
N CYS A 153 0.03 8.51 13.51
CA CYS A 153 1.45 8.80 13.45
C CYS A 153 1.90 9.66 14.64
N MET A 154 3.14 9.44 15.09
CA MET A 154 3.75 10.27 16.13
C MET A 154 3.89 11.74 15.69
N GLU A 155 3.98 12.65 16.66
CA GLU A 155 4.11 14.09 16.40
C GLU A 155 5.27 14.39 15.44
N GLY A 156 4.95 15.12 14.36
CA GLY A 156 5.93 15.50 13.33
C GLY A 156 6.10 14.48 12.21
N LEU A 157 5.32 13.40 12.21
CA LEU A 157 5.20 12.46 11.10
C LEU A 157 3.84 12.59 10.41
N SER A 158 3.78 12.14 9.16
CA SER A 158 2.57 12.07 8.34
C SER A 158 2.46 10.69 7.70
N CYS A 159 1.25 10.21 7.56
CA CYS A 159 0.94 8.97 6.88
C CYS A 159 1.01 9.21 5.37
N GLY A 160 1.95 8.54 4.71
CA GLY A 160 2.18 8.72 3.28
C GLY A 160 2.46 7.42 2.57
N ASN A 161 2.07 7.38 1.29
CA ASN A 161 2.38 6.25 0.42
C ASN A 161 3.88 6.20 0.15
N VAL A 162 4.51 5.09 0.52
CA VAL A 162 5.94 4.84 0.28
C VAL A 162 6.14 3.93 -0.92
N LEU A 163 5.24 2.98 -1.11
CA LEU A 163 5.27 2.04 -2.23
C LEU A 163 3.87 1.87 -2.81
N SER A 164 3.78 1.92 -4.13
CA SER A 164 2.57 1.64 -4.89
C SER A 164 2.93 0.75 -6.07
N LEU A 165 2.50 -0.50 -6.03
CA LEU A 165 2.74 -1.50 -7.08
C LEU A 165 1.45 -1.79 -7.85
N VAL A 166 1.61 -2.24 -9.09
CA VAL A 166 0.52 -2.73 -9.95
C VAL A 166 -0.60 -1.66 -10.12
N GLY A 167 -0.21 -0.41 -10.36
CA GLY A 167 -1.17 0.70 -10.51
C GLY A 167 -2.00 1.00 -9.26
N GLY A 168 -1.44 0.77 -8.07
CA GLY A 168 -2.09 1.03 -6.78
C GLY A 168 -2.90 -0.13 -6.22
N LEU A 169 -2.74 -1.36 -6.73
CA LEU A 169 -3.37 -2.53 -6.11
C LEU A 169 -2.66 -2.96 -4.83
N ILE A 170 -1.35 -2.74 -4.73
CA ILE A 170 -0.58 -2.97 -3.51
C ILE A 170 0.00 -1.63 -3.12
N THR A 171 -0.57 -1.03 -2.08
CA THR A 171 -0.08 0.21 -1.49
C THR A 171 0.48 -0.09 -0.10
N MET A 172 1.58 0.58 0.23
CA MET A 172 2.14 0.59 1.57
C MET A 172 2.21 2.04 2.03
N ASP A 173 1.37 2.35 3.00
CA ASP A 173 1.30 3.66 3.63
C ASP A 173 1.95 3.53 5.01
N THR A 174 2.88 4.44 5.30
CA THR A 174 3.63 4.42 6.56
C THR A 174 3.79 5.83 7.10
N CYS A 175 4.01 5.94 8.41
CA CYS A 175 4.37 7.19 9.05
C CYS A 175 5.78 7.58 8.64
N GLY A 176 5.92 8.72 7.96
CA GLY A 176 7.20 9.30 7.52
C GLY A 176 7.29 10.77 7.86
N GLN A 177 8.42 11.41 7.54
CA GLN A 177 8.61 12.85 7.76
C GLN A 177 7.72 13.72 6.85
N CYS A 178 7.22 13.14 5.77
CA CYS A 178 6.40 13.83 4.78
C CYS A 178 5.45 12.84 4.11
N ALA A 179 4.26 13.32 3.70
CA ALA A 179 3.40 12.60 2.77
C ALA A 179 3.58 13.12 1.34
N SER A 180 3.96 14.38 1.21
CA SER A 180 4.14 15.11 -0.04
C SER A 180 5.26 16.14 0.05
N ASP A 181 5.67 16.70 -1.08
CA ASP A 181 6.70 17.75 -1.11
C ASP A 181 6.30 19.02 -0.34
N ASN A 182 5.00 19.24 -0.15
CA ASN A 182 4.51 20.40 0.61
C ASN A 182 4.85 20.32 2.11
N ASP A 183 5.13 19.11 2.60
CA ASP A 183 5.52 18.87 3.99
C ASP A 183 7.03 19.15 4.20
N CYS A 184 7.78 19.28 3.11
CA CYS A 184 9.20 19.56 3.09
C CYS A 184 9.48 21.04 2.82
N THR A 185 10.45 21.63 3.53
CA THR A 185 10.89 23.01 3.27
C THR A 185 12.08 23.02 2.33
N ASP A 186 11.88 23.44 1.08
CA ASP A 186 12.91 23.49 0.03
C ASP A 186 13.59 22.11 -0.25
N GLN A 187 12.89 21.02 0.08
CA GLN A 187 13.33 19.64 -0.04
C GLN A 187 12.28 18.79 -0.78
N ILE A 188 12.68 17.60 -1.24
CA ILE A 188 11.83 16.64 -1.95
C ILE A 188 11.38 15.56 -0.96
N CYS A 189 10.10 15.23 -0.96
CA CYS A 189 9.60 14.09 -0.21
C CYS A 189 9.85 12.82 -1.03
N ALA A 190 10.81 11.99 -0.62
CA ALA A 190 11.18 10.78 -1.33
C ALA A 190 11.02 9.52 -0.47
N PRO A 191 10.62 8.38 -1.08
CA PRO A 191 10.51 7.12 -0.38
C PRO A 191 11.90 6.49 -0.16
N VAL A 192 12.16 6.01 1.06
CA VAL A 192 13.29 5.16 1.39
C VAL A 192 12.73 3.78 1.75
N VAL A 193 12.86 2.82 0.83
CA VAL A 193 12.27 1.48 0.96
C VAL A 193 13.37 0.44 1.20
N SER A 194 13.16 -0.42 2.20
CA SER A 194 13.87 -1.68 2.37
C SER A 194 12.95 -2.83 1.99
N VAL A 195 13.19 -3.42 0.82
CA VAL A 195 12.39 -4.53 0.30
C VAL A 195 12.64 -5.82 1.08
N GLU A 196 13.88 -6.03 1.54
CA GLU A 196 14.25 -7.17 2.39
C GLU A 196 13.36 -7.22 3.63
N ASP A 197 13.17 -6.06 4.25
CA ASP A 197 12.34 -5.91 5.45
C ASP A 197 10.86 -5.64 5.12
N PHE A 198 10.51 -5.49 3.83
CA PHE A 198 9.21 -5.01 3.36
C PHE A 198 8.72 -3.79 4.16
N SER A 199 9.62 -2.82 4.30
CA SER A 199 9.39 -1.59 5.08
C SER A 199 9.87 -0.38 4.30
N GLY A 200 9.48 0.80 4.76
CA GLY A 200 10.01 2.04 4.24
C GLY A 200 9.35 3.23 4.90
N GLU A 201 9.88 4.41 4.61
CA GLU A 201 9.33 5.67 5.08
C GLU A 201 9.57 6.75 4.03
N ASN A 202 8.73 7.79 4.01
CA ASN A 202 8.99 8.98 3.24
C ASN A 202 9.83 9.96 4.06
N THR A 203 10.91 10.48 3.49
CA THR A 203 11.81 11.43 4.13
C THR A 203 12.03 12.65 3.26
N CYS A 204 12.18 13.82 3.89
CA CYS A 204 12.56 15.04 3.19
C CYS A 204 14.06 14.99 2.86
N ILE A 205 14.40 15.02 1.58
CA ILE A 205 15.77 14.96 1.08
C ILE A 205 16.11 16.19 0.25
N GLU A 206 17.41 16.47 0.14
CA GLU A 206 17.90 17.45 -0.82
C GLU A 206 17.72 16.95 -2.25
N ALA A 207 17.52 17.87 -3.19
CA ALA A 207 17.57 17.55 -4.61
C ALA A 207 18.93 16.92 -4.99
N ASN A 208 18.89 15.93 -5.88
CA ASN A 208 20.01 15.18 -6.44
C ASN A 208 20.83 14.45 -5.37
N SER A 209 20.16 13.91 -4.35
CA SER A 209 20.83 13.26 -3.21
C SER A 209 20.62 11.75 -3.13
N LEU A 210 19.60 11.20 -3.78
CA LEU A 210 19.40 9.75 -3.81
C LEU A 210 20.52 9.09 -4.60
N PRO A 211 21.18 8.06 -4.03
CA PRO A 211 22.17 7.30 -4.76
C PRO A 211 21.52 6.43 -5.84
N GLN A 212 22.35 5.98 -6.77
CA GLN A 212 22.01 4.90 -7.71
C GLN A 212 21.32 3.73 -6.99
N ASP A 213 20.38 3.09 -7.66
CA ASP A 213 19.58 1.96 -7.17
C ASP A 213 18.56 2.30 -6.07
N SER A 214 18.45 3.57 -5.67
CA SER A 214 17.42 3.99 -4.71
C SER A 214 16.05 4.11 -5.35
N TYR A 215 15.00 3.89 -4.57
CA TYR A 215 13.64 4.15 -4.99
C TYR A 215 13.41 5.64 -5.24
N CYS A 216 12.70 5.95 -6.33
CA CYS A 216 12.30 7.31 -6.68
C CYS A 216 10.86 7.32 -7.19
N LYS A 217 10.22 8.48 -7.10
CA LYS A 217 8.84 8.66 -7.59
C LYS A 217 8.85 8.76 -9.11
N LEU A 218 8.19 7.84 -9.82
CA LEU A 218 8.09 7.90 -11.28
C LEU A 218 7.40 9.18 -11.79
N GLU A 219 6.52 9.74 -10.97
CA GLU A 219 5.82 10.99 -11.26
C GLU A 219 6.39 12.15 -10.43
N GLY A 220 6.15 13.37 -10.89
CA GLY A 220 6.54 14.58 -10.15
C GLY A 220 8.04 14.86 -10.23
N ASN A 221 8.69 14.91 -9.07
CA ASN A 221 10.08 15.36 -8.89
C ASN A 221 11.07 14.22 -8.64
N GLY A 222 10.74 12.96 -8.97
CA GLY A 222 11.65 11.84 -8.72
C GLY A 222 12.96 11.92 -9.48
N ASP A 223 12.96 12.47 -10.71
CA ASP A 223 14.20 12.76 -11.45
C ASP A 223 15.11 13.71 -10.65
N GLU A 224 14.52 14.76 -10.07
CA GLU A 224 15.23 15.75 -9.26
C GLU A 224 15.72 15.17 -7.94
N ALA A 225 15.12 14.08 -7.43
CA ALA A 225 15.59 13.39 -6.24
C ALA A 225 16.90 12.61 -6.49
N CYS A 226 17.04 12.03 -7.69
CA CYS A 226 18.16 11.17 -8.06
C CYS A 226 19.45 11.95 -8.30
N GLY A 227 20.58 11.47 -7.77
CA GLY A 227 21.88 12.11 -7.98
C GLY A 227 22.34 12.16 -9.44
N SER A 228 21.80 11.27 -10.27
CA SER A 228 21.96 11.27 -11.74
C SER A 228 21.04 12.27 -12.46
N GLY A 229 20.00 12.76 -11.80
CA GLY A 229 18.90 13.49 -12.42
C GLY A 229 17.90 12.60 -13.17
N ILE A 230 17.96 11.28 -13.00
CA ILE A 230 17.14 10.31 -13.73
C ILE A 230 16.53 9.28 -12.78
N CYS A 231 15.20 9.24 -12.75
CA CYS A 231 14.38 8.21 -12.15
C CYS A 231 13.88 7.26 -13.26
N SER A 232 14.57 6.14 -13.42
CA SER A 232 14.25 5.15 -14.45
C SER A 232 13.10 4.24 -14.05
N THR A 233 12.26 3.86 -15.03
CA THR A 233 11.18 2.89 -14.81
C THR A 233 11.72 1.46 -14.85
N ILE A 234 11.46 0.72 -13.77
CA ILE A 234 11.74 -0.71 -13.66
C ILE A 234 10.43 -1.48 -13.77
N ASP A 235 10.33 -2.32 -14.79
CA ASP A 235 9.21 -3.24 -14.99
C ASP A 235 9.46 -4.55 -14.24
N ILE A 236 8.62 -4.83 -13.24
CA ILE A 236 8.64 -6.06 -12.46
C ILE A 236 7.84 -7.12 -13.23
N GLU A 237 8.47 -7.69 -14.26
CA GLU A 237 7.93 -8.78 -15.09
C GLU A 237 6.53 -8.54 -15.68
N GLY A 238 6.17 -7.28 -15.98
CA GLY A 238 4.87 -6.88 -16.50
C GLY A 238 3.76 -6.81 -15.45
N LEU A 239 4.10 -6.94 -14.17
CA LEU A 239 3.17 -6.87 -13.05
C LEU A 239 3.07 -5.46 -12.50
N ALA A 240 4.20 -4.79 -12.30
CA ALA A 240 4.25 -3.46 -11.70
C ALA A 240 5.40 -2.64 -12.28
N GLU A 241 5.25 -1.32 -12.23
CA GLU A 241 6.30 -0.37 -12.57
C GLU A 241 6.72 0.37 -11.30
N VAL A 242 8.01 0.43 -11.03
CA VAL A 242 8.59 1.21 -9.93
C VAL A 242 9.69 2.13 -10.44
N GLY A 243 9.95 3.22 -9.72
CA GLY A 243 11.05 4.12 -10.04
C GLY A 243 12.32 3.72 -9.31
N ALA A 244 13.43 3.66 -10.06
CA ALA A 244 14.76 3.48 -9.52
C ALA A 244 15.70 4.58 -10.05
N CYS A 245 16.47 5.20 -9.17
CA CYS A 245 17.53 6.11 -9.57
C CYS A 245 18.55 5.36 -10.43
N GLY A 246 18.68 5.81 -11.67
CA GLY A 246 19.48 5.18 -12.70
C GLY A 246 20.33 6.18 -13.46
N GLU A 247 21.27 5.70 -14.28
CA GLU A 247 22.15 6.56 -15.07
C GLU A 247 21.53 7.00 -16.40
N CYS A 248 20.47 6.32 -16.85
CA CYS A 248 19.91 6.52 -18.19
C CYS A 248 18.43 6.09 -18.30
N ASN A 249 17.67 6.68 -19.22
CA ASN A 249 16.38 6.13 -19.66
C ASN A 249 16.48 5.53 -21.07
N THR A 250 17.41 6.03 -21.86
CA THR A 250 17.60 5.68 -23.26
C THR A 250 19.09 5.65 -23.60
N ASP A 251 19.45 5.04 -24.74
CA ASP A 251 20.83 5.05 -25.23
C ASP A 251 21.38 6.47 -25.45
N ASP A 252 20.52 7.47 -25.67
CA ASP A 252 20.93 8.87 -25.86
C ASP A 252 21.45 9.52 -24.58
N ASP A 253 21.14 8.96 -23.41
CA ASP A 253 21.68 9.39 -22.12
C ASP A 253 23.10 8.83 -21.88
N CYS A 254 23.56 7.90 -22.72
CA CYS A 254 24.86 7.26 -22.62
C CYS A 254 25.81 7.77 -23.71
N ASP A 255 26.82 8.56 -23.33
CA ASP A 255 27.78 9.20 -24.27
C ASP A 255 28.31 8.27 -25.38
N GLU A 256 28.77 7.05 -25.03
CA GLU A 256 29.34 6.06 -25.95
C GLU A 256 28.86 4.62 -25.65
N GLY A 257 27.69 4.46 -25.04
CA GLY A 257 27.19 3.17 -24.52
C GLY A 257 25.76 2.86 -24.93
N THR A 258 25.25 1.74 -24.41
CA THR A 258 23.81 1.43 -24.42
C THR A 258 23.26 1.54 -23.01
N CYS A 259 22.03 2.03 -22.90
CA CYS A 259 21.33 2.03 -21.64
C CYS A 259 20.83 0.61 -21.34
N GLN A 260 21.43 -0.02 -20.35
CA GLN A 260 20.90 -1.26 -19.80
C GLN A 260 19.77 -0.89 -18.84
N ALA A 261 18.56 -1.37 -19.14
CA ALA A 261 17.43 -1.23 -18.24
C ALA A 261 17.76 -1.83 -16.87
N GLY A 262 17.30 -1.16 -15.81
CA GLY A 262 17.41 -1.69 -14.48
C GLY A 262 16.51 -2.91 -14.29
N GLU A 263 16.64 -3.57 -13.15
CA GLU A 263 15.88 -4.77 -12.82
C GLU A 263 15.52 -4.80 -11.34
N PHE A 264 14.42 -5.48 -11.03
CA PHE A 264 14.06 -5.84 -9.67
C PHE A 264 14.31 -7.33 -9.48
N VAL A 265 15.28 -7.67 -8.65
CA VAL A 265 15.68 -9.05 -8.37
C VAL A 265 14.82 -9.58 -7.23
N ILE A 266 13.73 -10.28 -7.57
CA ILE A 266 12.74 -10.81 -6.61
C ILE A 266 13.40 -11.75 -5.59
N GLU A 267 14.40 -12.53 -6.00
CA GLU A 267 15.07 -13.49 -5.11
C GLU A 267 15.83 -12.83 -3.96
N THR A 268 16.29 -11.60 -4.16
CA THR A 268 17.05 -10.85 -3.16
C THR A 268 16.33 -9.59 -2.68
N GLY A 269 15.16 -9.29 -3.24
CA GLY A 269 14.48 -8.01 -3.03
C GLY A 269 15.32 -6.80 -3.46
N SER A 270 16.27 -6.95 -4.39
CA SER A 270 17.15 -5.84 -4.74
C SER A 270 16.57 -5.04 -5.90
N LEU A 271 16.50 -3.73 -5.74
CA LEU A 271 16.31 -2.81 -6.86
C LEU A 271 17.67 -2.50 -7.47
N VAL A 272 17.77 -2.53 -8.79
CA VAL A 272 18.95 -2.09 -9.55
C VAL A 272 18.44 -1.09 -10.59
N GLY A 273 18.91 0.15 -10.50
CA GLY A 273 18.59 1.19 -11.47
C GLY A 273 19.26 0.92 -12.81
N SER A 274 18.81 1.62 -13.84
CA SER A 274 19.45 1.55 -15.16
C SER A 274 20.91 2.02 -15.11
N THR A 275 21.74 1.49 -16.01
CA THR A 275 23.18 1.84 -16.09
C THR A 275 23.64 1.93 -17.55
N CYS A 276 24.57 2.84 -17.81
CA CYS A 276 25.22 2.95 -19.10
C CYS A 276 26.34 1.92 -19.23
N VAL A 277 26.23 1.00 -20.19
CA VAL A 277 27.26 -0.01 -20.48
C VAL A 277 27.95 0.27 -21.82
N ILE A 278 29.27 0.05 -21.87
CA ILE A 278 30.14 0.28 -23.05
C ILE A 278 30.59 -1.05 -23.66
#